data_AF-W0PFS9-F1
#
_entry.id   AF-W0PFS9-F1
#
_cell.length_a   1.000
_cell.length_b   1.000
_cell.length_c   1.000
_cell.angle_alpha   90.00
_cell.angle_beta   90.00
_cell.angle_gamma   90.00
#
_symmetry.space_group_name_H-M   'P 1'
#
loop_
_entity.id
_entity.type
_entity.pdbx_description
1 polymer ?
#
loop_
_entity_poly.entity_id
_entity_poly.type
_entity_poly.pdbx_seq_one_letter_code
_entity_poly.pdbx_strand_id
1 'polypeptide(L)'
;MNPSDTTPPSPDVDLTKLRNIAWDLWDPIGLLGPGSGNPGKWYDERNLPFADEYDHYLLTAALDLKAGASCQQVVDYLVHIETQYMCLGESADTYERAKAVVAAILACIPARTSSCGTLGRGSSSAS
;
A
#
# COMPACT_ATOMS: atom_id res chain seq x y z
N MET A 1 -16.12 17.21 -26.48
CA MET A 1 -15.29 16.13 -25.89
C MET A 1 -14.64 16.67 -24.63
N ASN A 2 -14.37 15.79 -23.65
CA ASN A 2 -14.09 15.98 -22.21
C ASN A 2 -15.31 16.07 -21.30
N PRO A 3 -15.24 15.65 -20.01
CA PRO A 3 -14.19 14.93 -19.26
C PRO A 3 -14.77 13.83 -18.32
N SER A 4 -14.47 12.54 -18.45
CA SER A 4 -15.10 11.54 -17.55
C SER A 4 -14.28 10.31 -17.16
N ASP A 5 -12.95 10.36 -17.23
CA ASP A 5 -12.15 9.21 -16.77
C ASP A 5 -10.96 9.62 -15.91
N THR A 6 -11.21 10.43 -14.89
CA THR A 6 -10.29 10.56 -13.75
C THR A 6 -11.03 10.10 -12.51
N THR A 7 -10.97 8.79 -12.27
CA THR A 7 -11.31 8.21 -10.96
C THR A 7 -10.52 8.99 -9.91
N PRO A 8 -11.15 9.66 -8.93
CA PRO A 8 -10.41 10.39 -7.91
C PRO A 8 -9.52 9.41 -7.14
N PRO A 9 -8.29 9.79 -6.75
CA PRO A 9 -7.51 8.99 -5.83
C PRO A 9 -8.37 8.79 -4.59
N SER A 10 -8.61 7.54 -4.22
CA SER A 10 -9.37 7.21 -3.03
C SER A 10 -8.78 8.00 -1.86
N PRO A 11 -9.50 8.97 -1.26
CA PRO A 11 -8.92 9.96 -0.34
C PRO A 11 -8.44 9.38 1.01
N ASP A 12 -8.43 8.06 1.12
CA ASP A 12 -8.14 7.30 2.34
C ASP A 12 -6.77 6.60 2.29
N VAL A 13 -6.10 6.58 1.14
CA VAL A 13 -4.81 5.90 0.97
C VAL A 13 -3.73 6.92 0.63
N ASP A 14 -2.82 7.14 1.57
CA ASP A 14 -1.71 8.08 1.41
C ASP A 14 -0.59 7.45 0.56
N LEU A 15 -0.52 7.85 -0.71
CA LEU A 15 0.49 7.38 -1.66
C LEU A 15 1.92 7.67 -1.21
N THR A 16 2.16 8.77 -0.48
CA THR A 16 3.51 9.09 0.01
C THR A 16 3.97 8.06 1.03
N LYS A 17 3.06 7.62 1.91
CA LYS A 17 3.35 6.54 2.86
C LYS A 17 3.57 5.20 2.16
N LEU A 18 2.75 4.88 1.16
CA LEU A 18 2.93 3.66 0.38
C LEU A 18 4.29 3.64 -0.33
N ARG A 19 4.72 4.76 -0.90
CA ARG A 19 6.06 4.89 -1.51
C ARG A 19 7.16 4.66 -0.49
N ASN A 20 7.08 5.27 0.69
CA ASN A 20 8.07 5.03 1.73
C ASN A 20 8.14 3.53 2.10
N ILE A 21 6.99 2.87 2.26
CA ILE A 21 6.93 1.43 2.53
C ILE A 21 7.56 0.62 1.40
N ALA A 22 7.24 0.92 0.15
CA ALA A 22 7.76 0.21 -1.02
C ALA A 22 9.28 0.29 -1.08
N TRP A 23 9.82 1.50 -0.99
CA TRP A 23 11.25 1.77 -1.11
C TRP A 23 12.07 1.34 0.12
N ASP A 24 11.48 1.32 1.32
CA ASP A 24 12.19 0.92 2.55
C ASP A 24 12.08 -0.59 2.85
N LEU A 25 10.98 -1.26 2.48
CA LEU A 25 10.70 -2.65 2.88
C LEU A 25 10.61 -3.66 1.73
N TRP A 26 10.24 -3.22 0.53
CA TRP A 26 9.98 -4.14 -0.58
C TRP A 26 11.10 -4.17 -1.62
N ASP A 27 11.50 -2.99 -2.15
CA ASP A 27 12.39 -2.74 -3.31
C ASP A 27 13.10 -4.00 -3.86
N PRO A 28 12.37 -4.90 -4.55
CA PRO A 28 12.93 -6.20 -4.92
C PRO A 28 13.94 -6.09 -6.06
N ILE A 29 13.86 -5.02 -6.86
CA ILE A 29 14.81 -4.70 -7.94
C ILE A 29 16.09 -4.08 -7.36
N GLY A 30 16.04 -3.49 -6.15
CA GLY A 30 17.19 -2.91 -5.47
C GLY A 30 17.70 -1.63 -6.15
N LEU A 31 16.81 -0.80 -6.69
CA LEU A 31 17.19 0.40 -7.45
C LEU A 31 17.81 1.49 -6.56
N LEU A 32 17.51 1.53 -5.27
CA LEU A 32 18.08 2.50 -4.32
C LEU A 32 19.19 1.91 -3.44
N GLY A 33 19.48 0.62 -3.60
CA GLY A 33 20.44 -0.10 -2.77
C GLY A 33 21.89 0.38 -2.93
N PRO A 34 22.75 0.16 -1.91
CA PRO A 34 24.18 0.44 -2.01
C PRO A 34 24.80 -0.40 -3.13
N GLY A 35 25.26 0.26 -4.19
CA GLY A 35 25.79 -0.38 -5.40
C GLY A 35 24.88 -0.30 -6.62
N SER A 36 23.65 0.23 -6.46
CA SER A 36 22.83 0.59 -7.60
C SER A 36 23.43 1.80 -8.34
N GLY A 37 23.00 2.02 -9.58
CA GLY A 37 23.33 3.26 -10.31
C GLY A 37 22.66 4.51 -9.72
N ASN A 38 21.79 4.33 -8.71
CA ASN A 38 20.83 5.31 -8.19
C ASN A 38 20.69 5.32 -6.65
N PRO A 39 21.79 5.29 -5.86
CA PRO A 39 21.68 5.26 -4.41
C PRO A 39 21.05 6.56 -3.90
N GLY A 40 20.25 6.45 -2.84
CA GLY A 40 19.62 7.59 -2.21
C GLY A 40 18.16 7.30 -1.84
N LYS A 41 17.32 8.33 -1.93
CA LYS A 41 15.89 8.27 -1.64
C LYS A 41 15.09 8.40 -2.92
N TRP A 42 13.88 7.82 -2.94
CA TRP A 42 13.02 7.83 -4.11
C TRP A 42 12.62 9.26 -4.54
N TYR A 43 12.61 10.21 -3.59
CA TYR A 43 12.29 11.61 -3.83
C TYR A 43 13.49 12.47 -4.27
N ASP A 44 14.68 11.88 -4.44
CA ASP A 44 15.82 12.59 -5.01
C ASP A 44 15.58 12.86 -6.51
N GLU A 45 16.01 14.00 -7.04
CA GLU A 45 15.75 14.42 -8.44
C GLU A 45 16.11 13.36 -9.48
N ARG A 46 17.22 12.66 -9.25
CA ARG A 46 17.73 11.55 -10.08
C ARG A 46 16.85 10.30 -10.08
N ASN A 47 16.05 10.11 -9.04
CA ASN A 47 15.23 8.92 -8.79
C ASN A 47 13.74 9.16 -9.10
N LEU A 48 13.33 10.43 -9.24
CA LEU A 48 11.98 10.82 -9.66
C LEU A 48 11.44 10.08 -10.90
N PRO A 49 12.25 9.77 -11.94
CA PRO A 49 11.73 9.07 -13.13
C PRO A 49 11.16 7.68 -12.88
N PHE A 50 11.50 7.05 -11.75
CA PHE A 50 11.01 5.72 -11.39
C PHE A 50 10.41 5.69 -9.97
N ALA A 51 10.19 6.85 -9.35
CA ALA A 51 9.69 6.96 -7.98
C ALA A 51 8.31 6.30 -7.75
N ASP A 52 7.52 6.18 -8.81
CA ASP A 52 6.17 5.64 -8.86
C ASP A 52 6.09 4.17 -9.33
N GLU A 53 7.24 3.54 -9.62
CA GLU A 53 7.34 2.17 -10.15
C GLU A 53 6.51 1.16 -9.34
N TYR A 54 6.47 1.33 -8.03
CA TYR A 54 5.79 0.41 -7.13
C TYR A 54 4.36 0.83 -6.76
N ASP A 55 3.94 2.06 -7.08
CA ASP A 55 2.68 2.66 -6.60
C ASP A 55 1.47 1.80 -6.88
N HIS A 56 1.38 1.24 -8.10
CA HIS A 56 0.23 0.47 -8.53
C HIS A 56 0.04 -0.82 -7.71
N TYR A 57 1.13 -1.52 -7.38
CA TYR A 57 1.07 -2.77 -6.61
C TYR A 57 0.69 -2.49 -5.15
N LEU A 58 1.28 -1.45 -4.55
CA LEU A 58 0.99 -1.08 -3.16
C LEU A 58 -0.42 -0.51 -3.01
N LEU A 59 -0.89 0.25 -4.02
CA LEU A 59 -2.26 0.73 -4.04
C LEU A 59 -3.25 -0.43 -4.12
N THR A 60 -3.00 -1.40 -4.98
CA THR A 60 -3.83 -2.62 -5.10
C THR A 60 -3.85 -3.37 -3.77
N ALA A 61 -2.68 -3.61 -3.16
CA ALA A 61 -2.56 -4.24 -1.85
C ALA A 61 -3.34 -3.50 -0.76
N ALA A 62 -3.24 -2.16 -0.71
CA ALA A 62 -3.97 -1.34 0.25
C ALA A 62 -5.49 -1.37 0.03
N LEU A 63 -5.94 -1.35 -1.24
CA LEU A 63 -7.35 -1.44 -1.59
C LEU A 63 -7.93 -2.82 -1.22
N ASP A 64 -7.20 -3.89 -1.47
CA ASP A 64 -7.60 -5.26 -1.11
C ASP A 64 -7.73 -5.43 0.40
N LEU A 65 -6.74 -4.95 1.17
CA LEU A 65 -6.81 -4.96 2.64
C LEU A 65 -8.00 -4.13 3.14
N LYS A 66 -8.27 -2.97 2.54
CA LYS A 66 -9.42 -2.14 2.88
C LYS A 66 -10.75 -2.80 2.52
N ALA A 67 -10.79 -3.59 1.45
CA ALA A 67 -11.95 -4.37 1.04
C ALA A 67 -12.19 -5.61 1.91
N GLY A 68 -11.24 -5.97 2.79
CA GLY A 68 -11.34 -7.10 3.71
C GLY A 68 -10.65 -8.36 3.22
N ALA A 69 -9.76 -8.27 2.22
CA ALA A 69 -8.88 -9.37 1.88
C ALA A 69 -8.00 -9.75 3.08
N SER A 70 -7.66 -11.04 3.17
CA SER A 70 -6.77 -11.51 4.23
C SER A 70 -5.32 -11.05 3.99
N CYS A 71 -4.56 -10.86 5.07
CA CYS A 71 -3.14 -10.53 4.96
C CYS A 71 -2.38 -11.53 4.08
N GLN A 72 -2.72 -12.82 4.20
CA GLN A 72 -2.11 -13.88 3.41
C GLN A 72 -2.33 -13.69 1.91
N GLN A 73 -3.55 -13.37 1.48
CA GLN A 73 -3.84 -13.14 0.05
C GLN A 73 -3.01 -11.99 -0.53
N VAL A 74 -2.81 -10.93 0.26
CA VAL A 74 -2.04 -9.77 -0.17
C VAL A 74 -0.54 -10.05 -0.15
N VAL A 75 -0.05 -10.85 0.81
CA VAL A 75 1.32 -11.37 0.79
C VAL A 75 1.56 -12.22 -0.46
N ASP A 76 0.67 -13.17 -0.75
CA ASP A 76 0.79 -14.05 -1.92
C ASP A 76 0.75 -13.23 -3.23
N TYR A 77 -0.05 -12.17 -3.28
CA TYR A 77 -0.06 -11.22 -4.38
C TYR A 77 1.29 -10.53 -4.58
N LEU A 78 1.90 -9.98 -3.52
CA LEU A 78 3.20 -9.31 -3.63
C LEU A 78 4.32 -10.27 -4.05
N VAL A 79 4.31 -11.50 -3.52
CA VAL A 79 5.23 -12.58 -3.92
C VAL A 79 5.03 -12.95 -5.39
N HIS A 80 3.77 -13.01 -5.84
CA HIS A 80 3.46 -13.28 -7.25
C HIS A 80 4.00 -12.18 -8.17
N ILE A 81 3.85 -10.91 -7.80
CA ILE A 81 4.42 -9.79 -8.56
C ILE A 81 5.94 -9.92 -8.65
N GLU A 82 6.63 -10.15 -7.52
CA GLU A 82 8.09 -10.27 -7.50
C GLU A 82 8.58 -11.46 -8.35
N THR A 83 7.98 -12.63 -8.18
CA THR A 83 8.49 -13.87 -8.79
C THR A 83 8.03 -14.07 -10.23
N GLN A 84 6.79 -13.73 -10.56
CA GLN A 84 6.19 -13.99 -11.88
C GLN A 84 6.18 -12.77 -12.78
N TYR A 85 5.86 -11.59 -12.24
CA TYR A 85 5.76 -10.38 -13.06
C TYR A 85 7.12 -9.70 -13.26
N MET A 86 7.91 -9.58 -12.19
CA MET A 86 9.26 -9.02 -12.24
C MET A 86 10.34 -10.06 -12.59
N CYS A 87 9.99 -11.36 -12.63
CA CYS A 87 10.88 -12.47 -12.96
C CYS A 87 12.14 -12.56 -12.08
N LEU A 88 12.06 -12.12 -10.82
CA LEU A 88 13.23 -12.01 -9.93
C LEU A 88 13.58 -13.34 -9.21
N GLY A 89 12.76 -14.37 -9.39
CA GLY A 89 12.89 -15.64 -8.66
C GLY A 89 12.46 -15.53 -7.20
N GLU A 90 12.14 -16.66 -6.56
CA GLU A 90 11.79 -16.68 -5.14
C GLU A 90 13.07 -16.75 -4.30
N SER A 91 13.30 -15.72 -3.49
CA SER A 91 14.35 -15.72 -2.48
C SER A 91 13.74 -16.09 -1.12
N ALA A 92 14.57 -16.59 -0.20
CA ALA A 92 14.13 -17.00 1.13
C ALA A 92 13.51 -15.83 1.94
N ASP A 93 13.82 -14.60 1.58
CA ASP A 93 13.31 -13.38 2.21
C ASP A 93 12.15 -12.72 1.47
N THR A 94 11.81 -13.17 0.24
CA THR A 94 10.68 -12.65 -0.56
C THR A 94 9.38 -12.64 0.24
N TYR A 95 9.07 -13.75 0.90
CA TYR A 95 7.85 -13.91 1.70
C TYR A 95 7.87 -13.04 2.98
N GLU A 96 9.03 -12.89 3.62
CA GLU A 96 9.16 -12.06 4.83
C GLU A 96 9.08 -10.57 4.51
N ARG A 97 9.66 -10.11 3.39
CA ARG A 97 9.50 -8.73 2.92
C ARG A 97 8.03 -8.43 2.60
N ALA A 98 7.35 -9.32 1.89
CA ALA A 98 5.92 -9.16 1.57
C ALA A 98 5.06 -9.06 2.83
N LYS A 99 5.34 -9.87 3.87
CA LYS A 99 4.67 -9.73 5.18
C LYS A 99 4.91 -8.38 5.83
N ALA A 100 6.15 -7.90 5.83
CA ALA A 100 6.52 -6.62 6.43
C ALA A 100 5.78 -5.46 5.74
N VAL A 101 5.67 -5.51 4.41
CA VAL A 101 4.89 -4.54 3.62
C VAL A 101 3.43 -4.56 4.02
N VAL A 102 2.79 -5.72 4.08
CA VAL A 102 1.37 -5.85 4.47
C VAL A 102 1.13 -5.30 5.87
N ALA A 103 2.01 -5.61 6.83
CA ALA A 103 1.92 -5.07 8.18
C ALA A 103 2.02 -3.53 8.20
N ALA A 104 2.93 -2.95 7.41
CA ALA A 104 3.10 -1.51 7.32
C ALA A 104 1.91 -0.81 6.65
N ILE A 105 1.32 -1.41 5.60
CA ILE A 105 0.11 -0.88 4.95
C ILE A 105 -1.06 -0.90 5.92
N LEU A 106 -1.25 -1.99 6.68
CA LEU A 106 -2.31 -2.09 7.69
C LEU A 106 -2.19 -1.01 8.77
N ALA A 107 -0.97 -0.66 9.18
CA ALA A 107 -0.74 0.43 10.12
C ALA A 107 -1.06 1.82 9.51
N CYS A 108 -1.02 1.96 8.19
CA CYS A 108 -1.33 3.21 7.49
C CYS A 108 -2.81 3.39 7.18
N ILE A 109 -3.57 2.30 7.02
CA ILE A 109 -5.01 2.35 6.79
C ILE A 109 -5.67 2.62 8.14
N PRO A 110 -6.32 3.78 8.34
CA PRO A 110 -7.08 3.99 9.56
C PRO A 110 -8.17 2.92 9.64
N ALA A 111 -8.21 2.17 10.75
CA ALA A 111 -9.31 1.26 11.02
C ALA A 111 -10.60 2.05 10.85
N ARG A 112 -11.50 1.58 9.98
CA ARG A 112 -12.83 2.17 9.82
C ARG A 112 -13.46 2.13 11.21
N THR A 113 -13.41 3.26 11.92
CA THR A 113 -14.16 3.43 13.15
C THR A 113 -15.59 3.47 12.69
N SER A 114 -16.23 2.30 12.70
CA SER A 114 -17.66 2.18 12.70
C SER A 114 -18.16 3.08 13.82
N SER A 115 -18.63 4.28 13.47
CA SER A 115 -19.46 5.09 14.33
C SER A 115 -20.77 4.32 14.50
N CYS A 116 -20.73 3.35 15.39
CA CYS A 116 -21.84 2.51 15.78
C CYS A 116 -22.16 2.85 17.24
N GLY A 117 -23.15 3.72 17.41
CA GLY A 117 -23.96 3.79 18.63
C GLY A 117 -23.65 4.93 19.59
N THR A 118 -24.52 5.94 19.58
CA THR A 118 -25.15 6.38 20.83
C THR A 118 -26.64 6.56 20.57
N LEU A 119 -27.36 5.44 20.67
CA LEU A 119 -28.80 5.42 20.94
C LEU A 119 -29.02 5.92 22.37
N GLY A 120 -29.22 7.23 22.52
CA GLY A 120 -29.72 7.83 23.75
C GLY A 120 -31.25 7.88 23.72
N ARG A 121 -31.89 6.79 24.14
CA ARG A 121 -33.33 6.70 24.41
C ARG A 121 -33.66 7.61 25.59
N GLY A 122 -34.46 8.65 25.36
CA GLY A 122 -35.03 9.50 26.41
C GLY A 122 -36.52 9.70 26.18
N SER A 123 -37.33 8.72 26.59
CA SER A 123 -38.76 8.89 26.81
C SER A 123 -38.99 9.69 28.10
N SER A 124 -39.95 10.62 28.07
CA SER A 124 -40.75 11.19 29.19
C SER A 124 -40.91 12.70 28.96
N SER A 125 -42.01 13.38 29.26
CA SER A 125 -43.41 13.06 29.52
C SER A 125 -44.11 14.42 29.54
N ALA A 126 -45.44 14.40 29.41
CA ALA A 126 -46.36 15.53 29.50
C ALA A 126 -46.05 16.59 30.58
N SER A 127 -46.37 17.84 30.26
CA SER A 127 -47.21 18.73 31.09
C SER A 127 -47.82 19.81 30.20
#